data_AF-A0A081RJX0-F1
#
_entry.id   AF-A0A081RJX0-F1
#
_cell.length_a   1.000
_cell.length_b   1.000
_cell.length_c   1.000
_cell.angle_alpha   90.00
_cell.angle_beta   90.00
_cell.angle_gamma   90.00
#
_symmetry.space_group_name_H-M   'P 1'
#
loop_
_entity.id
_entity.type
_entity.pdbx_description
1 polymer ?
#
loop_
_entity_poly.entity_id
_entity_poly.type
_entity_poly.pdbx_seq_one_letter_code
_entity_poly.pdbx_strand_id
1 'polypeptide(L)'
;MHADGEPAWLVAWRERDHQPQPPKQPKPRRPAPPRDAPYTPLRMKGQAAAIGIIEPDAWPFDGCVRREPVTDMDIPGRVVRRVGWHRCLKCRRPFFSEDVLRLRLCSGTEGCRGDEDRFTR
;
A
#
# COMPACT_ATOMS: atom_id res chain seq x y z
N MET A 1 -33.80 -30.24 -31.33
CA MET A 1 -33.52 -29.36 -30.17
C MET A 1 -32.88 -30.19 -29.08
N HIS A 2 -31.97 -29.59 -28.32
CA HIS A 2 -31.11 -30.12 -27.24
C HIS A 2 -29.69 -30.53 -27.62
N ALA A 3 -28.74 -29.66 -27.26
CA ALA A 3 -27.67 -29.95 -26.31
C ALA A 3 -26.91 -28.64 -26.05
N ASP A 4 -27.45 -27.78 -25.19
CA ASP A 4 -26.72 -26.63 -24.65
C ASP A 4 -25.66 -27.15 -23.68
N GLY A 5 -24.56 -27.66 -24.25
CA GLY A 5 -23.38 -28.06 -23.51
C GLY A 5 -22.76 -26.83 -22.86
N GLU A 6 -22.49 -26.94 -21.56
CA GLU A 6 -21.85 -25.87 -20.80
C GLU A 6 -20.49 -25.49 -21.44
N PRO A 7 -20.19 -24.20 -21.62
CA PRO A 7 -19.01 -23.81 -22.37
C PRO A 7 -17.74 -24.14 -21.59
N ALA A 8 -16.71 -24.65 -22.28
CA ALA A 8 -15.49 -25.18 -21.67
C ALA A 8 -14.77 -24.20 -20.73
N TRP A 9 -14.89 -22.90 -20.97
CA TRP A 9 -14.29 -21.87 -20.11
C TRP A 9 -14.93 -21.83 -18.71
N LEU A 10 -16.23 -22.15 -18.59
CA LEU A 10 -16.96 -22.13 -17.32
C LEU A 10 -16.60 -23.34 -16.45
N VAL A 11 -16.26 -24.47 -17.07
CA VAL A 11 -15.74 -25.66 -16.39
C VAL A 11 -14.33 -25.39 -15.86
N ALA A 12 -13.43 -24.89 -16.72
CA ALA A 12 -12.05 -24.58 -16.36
C ALA A 12 -11.96 -23.49 -15.25
N TRP A 13 -12.90 -22.54 -15.21
CA TRP A 13 -12.95 -21.54 -14.15
C TRP A 13 -13.27 -22.15 -12.78
N ARG A 14 -14.26 -23.05 -12.70
CA ARG A 14 -14.63 -23.73 -11.44
C ARG A 14 -13.51 -24.61 -10.92
N GLU A 15 -12.85 -25.36 -11.80
CA GLU A 15 -11.70 -26.20 -11.44
C GLU A 15 -10.57 -25.39 -10.81
N ARG A 16 -10.30 -24.19 -11.34
CA ARG A 16 -9.28 -23.28 -10.81
C ARG A 16 -9.68 -22.68 -9.45
N ASP A 17 -10.95 -22.34 -9.25
CA ASP A 17 -11.44 -21.76 -7.99
C ASP A 17 -11.42 -22.78 -6.83
N HIS A 18 -11.68 -24.05 -7.14
CA HIS A 18 -11.62 -25.14 -6.17
C HIS A 18 -10.21 -25.67 -5.92
N GLN A 19 -9.18 -25.12 -6.57
CA GLN A 19 -7.82 -25.58 -6.39
C GLN A 19 -7.25 -25.04 -5.07
N PRO A 20 -6.90 -25.91 -4.10
CA PRO A 20 -6.38 -25.47 -2.82
C PRO A 20 -5.06 -24.72 -3.02
N GLN A 21 -5.00 -23.47 -2.55
CA GLN A 21 -3.74 -22.73 -2.56
C GLN A 21 -2.73 -23.43 -1.64
N PRO A 22 -1.46 -23.54 -2.06
CA PRO A 22 -0.43 -24.09 -1.20
C PRO A 22 -0.33 -23.26 0.09
N PRO A 23 -0.07 -23.91 1.24
CA PRO A 23 0.03 -23.20 2.50
C PRO A 23 1.12 -22.12 2.40
N LYS A 24 0.74 -20.86 2.71
CA LYS A 24 1.67 -19.74 2.76
C LYS A 24 2.74 -20.04 3.81
N GLN A 25 3.98 -20.28 3.38
CA GLN A 25 5.08 -20.51 4.30
C GLN A 25 5.27 -19.28 5.20
N PRO A 26 5.37 -19.45 6.54
CA PRO A 26 5.63 -18.34 7.43
C PRO A 26 7.03 -17.77 7.14
N LYS A 27 7.06 -16.51 6.69
CA LYS A 27 8.32 -15.81 6.48
C LYS A 27 9.04 -15.63 7.83
N PRO A 28 10.37 -15.79 7.89
CA PRO A 28 11.13 -15.58 9.13
C PRO A 28 10.90 -14.15 9.63
N ARG A 29 10.40 -14.05 10.88
CA ARG A 29 10.18 -12.76 11.55
C ARG A 29 11.54 -12.15 11.87
N ARG A 30 11.90 -11.07 11.17
CA ARG A 30 13.02 -10.23 11.59
C ARG A 30 12.67 -9.55 12.93
N PRO A 31 13.64 -9.34 13.82
CA PRO A 31 13.43 -8.57 15.04
C PRO A 31 12.78 -7.22 14.71
N ALA A 32 11.77 -6.88 15.50
CA ALA A 32 11.10 -5.59 15.40
C ALA A 32 12.13 -4.46 15.61
N PRO A 33 12.18 -3.45 14.73
CA PRO A 33 12.95 -2.26 15.03
C PRO A 33 12.37 -1.56 16.28
N PRO A 34 13.19 -0.81 17.04
CA PRO A 34 12.73 -0.02 18.17
C PRO A 34 11.51 0.82 17.81
N ARG A 35 10.60 1.02 18.77
CA ARG A 35 9.31 1.69 18.57
C ARG A 35 9.43 3.10 17.98
N ASP A 36 10.57 3.76 18.22
CA ASP A 36 10.91 5.12 17.77
C ASP A 36 11.84 5.15 16.56
N ALA A 37 12.22 3.99 16.01
CA ALA A 37 13.01 3.94 14.81
C ALA A 37 12.18 4.49 13.63
N PRO A 38 12.70 5.47 12.87
CA PRO A 38 12.02 5.96 11.69
C PRO A 38 11.86 4.81 10.70
N TYR A 39 10.61 4.44 10.41
CA TYR A 39 10.32 3.47 9.37
C TYR A 39 10.64 4.08 8.00
N THR A 40 11.69 3.61 7.36
CA THR A 40 11.96 3.86 5.95
C THR A 40 11.20 2.84 5.11
N PRO A 41 10.16 3.22 4.34
CA PRO A 41 9.54 2.29 3.41
C PRO A 41 10.56 1.87 2.34
N LEU A 42 10.61 0.57 2.04
CA LEU A 42 11.22 0.10 0.80
C LEU A 42 10.45 0.75 -0.35
N ARG A 43 11.11 1.69 -1.02
CA ARG A 43 10.60 2.43 -2.17
C ARG A 43 10.06 1.48 -3.24
N MET A 44 8.80 1.60 -3.64
CA MET A 44 8.41 1.28 -5.02
C MET A 44 8.68 2.50 -5.91
N LYS A 45 9.97 2.87 -6.02
CA LYS A 45 10.41 3.93 -6.94
C LYS A 45 10.27 3.38 -8.36
N GLY A 46 9.44 4.00 -9.21
CA GLY A 46 9.46 3.72 -10.66
C GLY A 46 8.16 3.95 -11.42
N GLN A 47 6.99 3.78 -10.79
CA GLN A 47 5.72 3.84 -11.53
C GLN A 47 5.25 5.28 -11.81
N ALA A 48 5.44 6.22 -10.88
CA ALA A 48 4.95 7.60 -11.01
C ALA A 48 5.68 8.42 -12.10
N ALA A 49 7.00 8.26 -12.21
CA ALA A 49 7.79 8.96 -13.22
C ALA A 49 7.43 8.53 -14.65
N ALA A 50 7.01 7.28 -14.84
CA ALA A 50 6.61 6.75 -16.14
C ALA A 50 5.28 7.34 -16.67
N ILE A 51 4.49 7.99 -15.82
CA ILE A 51 3.18 8.60 -16.15
C ILE A 51 3.19 10.12 -15.97
N GLY A 52 4.35 10.78 -16.10
CA GLY A 52 4.43 12.24 -16.04
C GLY A 52 4.21 12.82 -14.63
N ILE A 53 4.26 12.02 -13.56
CA ILE A 53 4.07 12.51 -12.19
C ILE A 53 5.43 12.73 -11.51
N ILE A 54 5.68 13.95 -11.05
CA ILE A 54 6.83 14.30 -10.22
C ILE A 54 6.43 14.18 -8.76
N GLU A 55 7.03 13.23 -8.07
CA GLU A 55 6.88 13.02 -6.64
C GLU A 55 8.19 13.34 -5.89
N PRO A 56 8.15 14.19 -4.85
CA PRO A 56 9.33 14.51 -4.08
C PRO A 56 9.80 13.31 -3.26
N ASP A 57 11.10 13.26 -3.01
CA ASP A 57 11.70 12.23 -2.17
C ASP A 57 11.32 12.42 -0.69
N ALA A 58 11.19 11.29 0.03
CA ALA A 58 11.00 11.34 1.48
C ALA A 58 12.19 12.04 2.15
N TRP A 59 11.89 12.94 3.09
CA TRP A 59 12.87 13.72 3.86
C TRP A 59 12.98 13.22 5.31
N PRO A 60 14.00 13.64 6.08
CA PRO A 60 14.08 13.32 7.50
C PRO A 60 12.82 13.72 8.28
N PHE A 61 12.49 12.98 9.33
CA PHE A 61 11.30 13.26 10.12
C PHE A 61 11.39 14.65 10.78
N ASP A 62 10.41 15.49 10.48
CA ASP A 62 10.36 16.92 10.85
C ASP A 62 9.22 17.24 11.83
N GLY A 63 8.67 16.23 12.49
CA GLY A 63 7.51 16.41 13.37
C GLY A 63 6.16 16.50 12.65
N CYS A 64 6.08 16.10 11.38
CA CYS A 64 4.89 16.21 10.53
C CYS A 64 4.54 17.66 10.15
N VAL A 65 5.55 18.52 9.97
CA VAL A 65 5.37 19.94 9.69
C VAL A 65 5.30 20.20 8.18
N ARG A 66 6.20 19.61 7.38
CA ARG A 66 6.27 19.83 5.93
C ARG A 66 5.26 18.97 5.18
N ARG A 67 4.72 19.54 4.11
CA ARG A 67 3.86 18.87 3.12
C ARG A 67 4.26 19.34 1.73
N GLU A 68 4.77 18.45 0.90
CA GLU A 68 5.24 18.79 -0.44
C GLU A 68 4.23 18.37 -1.51
N PRO A 69 4.03 19.19 -2.56
CA PRO A 69 3.15 18.83 -3.67
C PRO A 69 3.78 17.73 -4.53
N VAL A 70 2.92 16.84 -5.02
CA VAL A 70 3.19 15.94 -6.14
C VAL A 70 2.51 16.57 -7.34
N THR A 71 3.29 16.84 -8.38
CA THR A 71 2.87 17.61 -9.54
C THR A 71 2.75 16.74 -10.78
N ASP A 72 1.72 17.00 -11.57
CA ASP A 72 1.50 16.44 -12.89
C ASP A 72 2.30 17.25 -13.92
N MET A 73 3.12 16.61 -14.75
CA MET A 73 3.86 17.28 -15.82
C MET A 73 3.01 17.50 -17.07
N ASP A 74 2.00 16.66 -17.30
CA ASP A 74 1.15 16.75 -18.48
C ASP A 74 0.18 17.93 -18.37
N ILE A 75 -0.13 18.35 -17.13
CA ILE A 75 -0.98 19.51 -16.83
C ILE A 75 -0.19 20.51 -15.98
N PRO A 76 0.35 21.58 -16.57
CA PRO A 76 1.18 22.56 -15.87
C PRO A 76 0.52 23.10 -14.59
N GLY A 77 1.24 23.04 -13.48
CA GLY A 77 0.80 23.56 -12.18
C GLY A 77 -0.24 22.70 -11.45
N ARG A 78 -0.66 21.57 -12.02
CA ARG A 78 -1.60 20.68 -11.35
C ARG A 78 -0.93 19.90 -10.23
N VAL A 79 -1.40 20.14 -9.00
CA VAL A 79 -1.02 19.36 -7.83
C VAL A 79 -1.98 18.18 -7.71
N VAL A 80 -1.47 16.98 -7.94
CA VAL A 80 -2.23 15.72 -7.82
C VAL A 80 -2.49 15.39 -6.35
N ARG A 81 -1.47 15.61 -5.51
CA ARG A 81 -1.53 15.34 -4.07
C ARG A 81 -0.48 16.11 -3.29
N ARG A 82 -0.56 16.03 -1.96
CA ARG A 82 0.52 16.47 -1.06
C ARG A 82 1.02 15.29 -0.22
N VAL A 83 2.32 15.05 -0.25
CA VAL A 83 3.00 14.00 0.50
C VAL A 83 3.72 14.58 1.71
N GLY A 84 4.08 13.72 2.65
CA GLY A 84 4.86 14.11 3.82
C GLY A 84 4.59 13.25 5.05
N TRP A 85 5.26 13.57 6.15
CA TRP A 85 5.13 12.81 7.39
C TRP A 85 3.73 12.98 8.03
N HIS A 86 3.17 11.86 8.46
CA HIS A 86 1.94 11.80 9.27
C HIS A 86 2.14 10.92 10.49
N ARG A 87 1.23 11.04 11.45
CA ARG A 87 1.09 10.09 12.55
C ARG A 87 0.00 9.09 12.24
N CYS A 88 0.28 7.81 12.46
CA CYS A 88 -0.72 6.75 12.36
C CYS A 88 -1.91 7.07 13.28
N LEU A 89 -3.14 6.94 12.77
CA LEU A 89 -4.35 7.17 13.57
C LEU A 89 -4.50 6.17 14.71
N LYS A 90 -3.96 4.94 14.55
CA LYS A 90 -4.04 3.88 15.55
C LYS A 90 -2.91 3.94 16.57
N CYS A 91 -1.65 3.86 16.12
CA CYS A 91 -0.49 3.73 17.03
C CYS A 91 0.34 5.02 17.19
N ARG A 92 -0.04 6.11 16.51
CA ARG A 92 0.65 7.42 16.53
C ARG A 92 2.10 7.43 16.04
N ARG A 93 2.64 6.28 15.60
CA ARG A 93 3.97 6.16 14.99
C ARG A 93 4.07 7.05 13.75
N PRO A 94 5.17 7.81 13.57
CA PRO A 94 5.38 8.60 12.37
C PRO A 94 5.58 7.67 11.17
N PHE A 95 4.99 8.04 10.04
CA PHE A 95 5.18 7.35 8.76
C PHE A 95 5.12 8.37 7.62
N PHE A 96 5.88 8.14 6.56
CA PHE A 96 5.81 8.98 5.36
C PHE A 96 4.57 8.60 4.57
N SER A 97 3.64 9.55 4.43
CA SER A 97 2.39 9.35 3.68
C SER A 97 2.62 9.76 2.23
N GLU A 98 2.68 8.74 1.39
CA GLU A 98 2.65 8.90 -0.07
C GLU A 98 1.20 8.96 -0.58
N ASP A 99 0.18 8.68 0.24
CA ASP A 99 -1.16 8.36 -0.24
C ASP A 99 -2.24 9.23 0.40
N VAL A 100 -3.10 9.82 -0.43
CA VAL A 100 -4.24 10.66 0.00
C VAL A 100 -5.55 9.89 0.05
N LEU A 101 -5.66 8.79 -0.70
CA LEU A 101 -6.91 8.04 -0.83
C LEU A 101 -7.11 7.02 0.28
N ARG A 102 -6.06 6.67 1.01
CA ARG A 102 -6.09 5.65 2.05
C ARG A 102 -6.07 6.25 3.45
N LEU A 103 -6.69 5.55 4.40
CA LEU A 103 -6.60 5.88 5.82
C LEU A 103 -5.14 6.03 6.26
N ARG A 104 -4.91 7.02 7.15
CA ARG A 104 -3.60 7.37 7.72
C ARG A 104 -3.14 6.31 8.73
N LEU A 105 -2.77 5.14 8.22
CA LEU A 105 -2.25 4.01 8.97
C LEU A 105 -0.84 3.70 8.49
N CYS A 106 0.09 3.51 9.43
CA CYS A 106 1.45 3.10 9.10
C CYS A 106 1.45 1.72 8.43
N SER A 107 2.35 1.54 7.46
CA SER A 107 2.62 0.28 6.77
C SER A 107 3.80 -0.46 7.41
N GLY A 108 4.11 -1.67 6.91
CA GLY A 108 5.21 -2.52 7.41
C GLY A 108 4.73 -3.74 8.17
N THR A 109 5.66 -4.60 8.61
CA THR A 109 5.36 -5.84 9.36
C THR A 109 4.65 -5.59 10.69
N GLU A 110 4.85 -4.40 11.28
CA GLU A 110 4.14 -3.91 12.46
C GLU A 110 3.24 -2.71 12.14
N GLY A 111 2.91 -2.54 10.86
CA GLY A 111 2.01 -1.49 10.42
C GLY A 111 0.59 -1.75 10.94
N CYS A 112 -0.17 -0.69 11.15
CA CYS A 112 -1.59 -0.80 11.45
C CYS A 112 -2.44 -1.01 10.19
N ARG A 113 -1.84 -0.88 9.00
CA ARG A 113 -2.50 -1.13 7.71
C ARG A 113 -2.62 -2.64 7.47
N GLY A 114 -3.83 -3.12 7.16
CA GLY A 114 -4.11 -4.56 6.98
C GLY A 114 -4.42 -5.30 8.28
N ASP A 115 -4.55 -4.60 9.40
CA ASP A 115 -5.07 -5.13 10.67
C ASP A 115 -6.61 -5.22 10.59
N GLU A 116 -7.07 -6.02 9.64
CA GLU A 116 -8.49 -6.35 9.40
C GLU A 116 -9.01 -7.31 10.49
N ASP A 117 -8.09 -7.93 11.25
CA ASP A 117 -8.35 -8.99 12.24
C ASP A 117 -8.94 -8.50 13.58
N ARG A 118 -9.29 -7.21 13.73
CA ARG A 118 -9.88 -6.71 14.99
C ARG A 118 -11.41 -6.81 15.06
N PHE A 119 -12.10 -6.91 13.93
CA PHE A 119 -13.57 -6.96 13.89
C PHE A 119 -14.13 -8.38 13.91
N THR A 120 -13.28 -9.40 13.84
CA THR A 120 -13.61 -10.80 14.13
C THR A 120 -13.61 -10.97 15.65
N ARG A 121 -14.75 -10.68 16.28
CA ARG A 121 -15.00 -10.96 17.70
C ARG A 121 -16.22 -11.86 17.84
#